data_AF-A0A497ZSH7-F1
#
_entry.id   AF-A0A497ZSH7-F1
#
_cell.length_a   1.000
_cell.length_b   1.000
_cell.length_c   1.000
_cell.angle_alpha   90.00
_cell.angle_beta   90.00
_cell.angle_gamma   90.00
#
_symmetry.space_group_name_H-M   'P 1'
#
loop_
_entity.id
_entity.type
_entity.pdbx_description
1 polymer ?
#
loop_
_entity_poly.entity_id
_entity_poly.type
_entity_poly.pdbx_seq_one_letter_code
_entity_poly.pdbx_strand_id
1 'polypeptide(L)' 'MTTLEAAAQTYRQAKDALDKARPELADAIVDAARAGTKQADIARISGYTREQVRRICRAAGLQAE' A
#
# COMPACT_ATOMS: atom_id res chain seq x y z
N MET A 1 -23.40 2.79 25.40
CA MET A 1 -22.40 2.22 24.49
C MET A 1 -21.60 1.17 25.28
N THR A 2 -21.65 -0.08 24.86
CA THR A 2 -20.94 -1.21 25.49
C THR A 2 -19.47 -1.25 25.06
N THR A 3 -18.64 -1.99 25.78
CA THR A 3 -17.24 -2.23 25.40
C THR A 3 -17.12 -2.87 24.01
N LEU A 4 -18.07 -3.75 23.64
CA LEU A 4 -18.11 -4.37 22.32
C LEU A 4 -18.44 -3.36 21.21
N GLU A 5 -19.42 -2.49 21.42
CA GLU A 5 -19.79 -1.45 20.45
C GLU A 5 -18.63 -0.47 20.21
N ALA A 6 -17.93 -0.08 21.27
CA ALA A 6 -16.74 0.77 21.18
C ALA A 6 -15.61 0.08 20.41
N ALA A 7 -15.29 -1.18 20.74
CA ALA A 7 -14.26 -1.94 20.05
C ALA A 7 -14.59 -2.17 18.56
N ALA A 8 -15.84 -2.48 18.25
CA ALA A 8 -16.31 -2.65 16.87
C ALA A 8 -16.22 -1.34 16.07
N GLN A 9 -16.49 -0.20 16.71
CA GLN A 9 -16.35 1.11 16.06
C GLN A 9 -14.90 1.43 15.72
N THR A 10 -13.98 1.24 16.67
CA THR A 10 -12.53 1.45 16.44
C THR A 10 -12.03 0.53 15.33
N TYR A 11 -12.44 -0.74 15.31
CA TYR A 11 -12.07 -1.67 14.24
C TYR A 11 -12.53 -1.20 12.85
N ARG A 12 -13.79 -0.76 12.72
CA ARG A 12 -14.31 -0.23 11.44
C ARG A 12 -13.52 1.00 10.99
N GLN A 13 -13.25 1.94 11.90
CA GLN A 13 -12.46 3.13 11.57
C GLN A 13 -11.04 2.79 11.11
N ALA A 14 -10.37 1.85 11.78
CA ALA A 14 -9.05 1.38 11.36
C ALA A 14 -9.09 0.70 9.99
N LYS A 15 -10.13 -0.09 9.72
CA LYS A 15 -10.36 -0.71 8.41
C LYS A 15 -10.57 0.35 7.32
N ASP A 16 -11.42 1.33 7.55
CA ASP A 16 -11.70 2.41 6.59
C ASP A 16 -10.44 3.24 6.32
N ALA A 17 -9.63 3.51 7.35
CA ALA A 17 -8.35 4.18 7.20
C ALA A 17 -7.35 3.36 6.37
N LEU A 18 -7.28 2.05 6.62
CA LEU A 18 -6.44 1.13 5.83
C LEU A 18 -6.88 1.06 4.37
N ASP A 19 -8.19 0.99 4.12
CA ASP A 19 -8.75 0.91 2.77
C ASP A 19 -8.50 2.21 1.98
N LYS A 20 -8.40 3.36 2.64
CA LYS A 20 -7.95 4.63 2.05
C LYS A 20 -6.45 4.71 1.82
N ALA A 21 -5.64 4.24 2.77
CA ALA A 21 -4.18 4.31 2.68
C ALA A 21 -3.61 3.37 1.59
N ARG A 22 -4.29 2.27 1.28
CA ARG A 22 -3.85 1.29 0.26
C ARG A 22 -3.69 1.88 -1.15
N PRO A 23 -4.70 2.54 -1.75
CA PRO A 23 -4.54 3.16 -3.06
C PRO A 23 -3.49 4.29 -3.05
N GLU A 24 -3.47 5.13 -2.01
CA GLU A 24 -2.47 6.20 -1.87
C GLU A 24 -1.04 5.65 -1.86
N LEU A 25 -0.81 4.55 -1.13
CA LEU A 25 0.49 3.88 -1.11
C LEU A 25 0.83 3.25 -2.46
N ALA A 26 -0.15 2.66 -3.16
CA ALA A 26 0.07 2.08 -4.48
C ALA A 26 0.50 3.16 -5.49
N ASP A 27 -0.15 4.33 -5.48
CA ASP A 27 0.20 5.46 -6.33
C ASP A 27 1.62 5.96 -6.02
N ALA A 28 1.96 6.14 -4.73
CA ALA A 28 3.30 6.53 -4.31
C ALA A 28 4.39 5.50 -4.71
N ILE A 29 4.07 4.20 -4.69
CA ILE A 29 4.93 3.12 -5.18
C ILE A 29 5.20 3.28 -6.67
N VAL A 30 4.15 3.54 -7.47
CA VAL A 30 4.26 3.74 -8.92
C VAL A 30 5.10 4.97 -9.24
N ASP A 31 4.87 6.09 -8.55
CA ASP A 31 5.62 7.33 -8.75
C ASP A 31 7.10 7.16 -8.39
N ALA A 32 7.41 6.50 -7.27
CA ALA A 32 8.79 6.21 -6.90
C ALA A 32 9.49 5.32 -7.93
N ALA A 33 8.80 4.32 -8.48
CA ALA A 33 9.32 3.45 -9.53
C ALA A 33 9.55 4.21 -10.84
N ARG A 34 8.63 5.10 -11.24
CA ARG A 34 8.79 6.00 -12.41
C ARG A 34 9.97 6.95 -12.26
N ALA A 35 10.23 7.41 -11.04
CA ALA A 35 11.39 8.23 -10.71
C ALA A 35 12.72 7.44 -10.66
N GLY A 36 12.70 6.13 -10.97
CA GLY A 36 13.89 5.29 -11.02
C GLY A 36 14.30 4.67 -9.67
N THR A 37 13.48 4.81 -8.63
CA THR A 37 13.74 4.11 -7.35
C THR A 37 13.64 2.61 -7.56
N LYS A 38 14.63 1.85 -7.07
CA LYS A 38 14.64 0.39 -7.19
C LYS A 38 13.46 -0.21 -6.42
N GLN A 39 12.74 -1.16 -7.03
CA GLN A 39 11.61 -1.86 -6.39
C GLN A 39 11.99 -2.52 -5.04
N ALA A 40 13.26 -2.93 -4.90
CA ALA A 40 13.82 -3.43 -3.65
C ALA A 40 13.78 -2.41 -2.50
N ASP A 41 14.12 -1.16 -2.78
CA ASP A 41 14.09 -0.07 -1.81
C ASP A 41 12.66 0.38 -1.54
N ILE A 42 11.81 0.41 -2.56
CA ILE A 42 10.38 0.70 -2.41
C ILE A 42 9.72 -0.32 -1.46
N ALA A 43 10.02 -1.61 -1.61
CA ALA A 43 9.51 -2.64 -0.70
C ALA A 43 9.96 -2.41 0.75
N ARG A 44 11.23 -2.04 0.95
CA ARG A 44 11.79 -1.73 2.27
C ARG A 44 11.12 -0.51 2.92
N ILE A 45 10.81 0.53 2.14
CA ILE A 45 10.19 1.77 2.63
C ILE A 45 8.69 1.60 2.90
N SER A 46 7.97 0.96 1.96
CA SER A 46 6.51 0.79 2.03
C SER A 46 6.06 -0.27 3.05
N GLY A 47 6.96 -1.17 3.47
CA GLY A 47 6.61 -2.33 4.29
C GLY A 47 5.91 -3.45 3.50
N TYR A 48 5.74 -3.30 2.18
CA TYR A 48 5.21 -4.35 1.32
C TYR A 48 6.29 -5.34 0.93
N THR A 49 5.87 -6.55 0.59
CA THR A 49 6.79 -7.52 0.00
C THR A 49 7.24 -7.04 -1.38
N ARG A 50 8.45 -7.45 -1.80
CA ARG A 50 8.93 -7.15 -3.17
C ARG A 50 7.99 -7.65 -4.26
N GLU A 51 7.30 -8.77 -4.02
CA GLU A 51 6.33 -9.32 -4.96
C GLU A 51 5.08 -8.43 -5.08
N GLN A 52 4.57 -7.88 -3.98
CA GLN A 52 3.48 -6.91 -4.03
C GLN A 52 3.87 -5.65 -4.79
N VAL A 53 5.06 -5.10 -4.53
CA VAL A 53 5.58 -3.94 -5.28
C VAL A 53 5.70 -4.27 -6.78
N ARG A 54 6.26 -5.43 -7.14
CA ARG A 54 6.36 -5.87 -8.53
C ARG A 54 4.98 -5.95 -9.19
N ARG A 55 3.96 -6.49 -8.51
CA ARG A 55 2.59 -6.58 -9.03
C ARG A 55 1.98 -5.20 -9.28
N ILE A 56 2.17 -4.26 -8.35
CA ILE A 56 1.69 -2.87 -8.48
C ILE A 56 2.37 -2.20 -9.67
N CYS A 57 3.70 -2.27 -9.76
CA CYS A 57 4.46 -1.69 -10.87
C CYS A 57 4.05 -2.33 -12.22
N ARG A 58 3.85 -3.65 -12.26
CA ARG A 58 3.38 -4.36 -13.47
C ARG A 58 1.99 -3.90 -13.89
N ALA A 59 1.05 -3.76 -12.95
CA ALA A 59 -0.29 -3.27 -13.23
C ALA A 59 -0.27 -1.83 -13.77
N ALA A 60 0.74 -1.03 -13.37
CA ALA A 60 0.99 0.31 -13.88
C ALA A 60 1.83 0.38 -15.18
N GLY A 61 2.15 -0.77 -15.80
CA GLY A 61 2.91 -0.84 -17.06
C GLY A 61 4.42 -0.66 -16.91
N LEU A 62 4.95 -0.65 -15.68
CA LEU A 62 6.38 -0.53 -15.41
C LEU A 62 7.01 -1.93 -15.39
N GLN A 63 7.34 -2.47 -16.56
CA GLN A 63 8.20 -3.65 -16.68
C GLN A 63 9.57 -3.22 -17.23
N ALA A 64 10.64 -3.71 -16.61
CA ALA A 64 11.90 -3.91 -17.31
C ALA A 64 11.74 -5.21 -18.11
N GLU A 65 12.13 -5.19 -19.38
CA GLU A 65 12.29 -6.40 -20.22
C GLU A 65 13.16 -7.46 -19.52
#